data_AF-A0A7Z9IQD4-F1
#
_entry.id   AF-A0A7Z9IQD4-F1
#
_cell.length_a   1.000
_cell.length_b   1.000
_cell.length_c   1.000
_cell.angle_alpha   90.00
_cell.angle_beta   90.00
_cell.angle_gamma   90.00
#
_symmetry.space_group_name_H-M   'P 1'
#
loop_
_entity.id
_entity.type
_entity.pdbx_description
1 polymer ?
#
loop_
_entity_poly.entity_id
_entity_poly.type
_entity_poly.pdbx_seq_one_letter_code
_entity_poly.pdbx_strand_id
1 'polypeptide(L)'
;MSIHFSNGIKISGIVIKTHYNNATPLLISLEDCSVTLNDQFLFRPEWGVYDLACGSRIVSVFGGPADWTAYYKNKKQKENTISQSSNLTEENKSLNELYSMVREMREKNIEKKEYIPVLEKLNNSFPNDWLLLMEIYEMILTEKHLSKKAMEIHHQLKEMISTGTQYSDIIERGLAVIRSQ
;
A
#
# COMPACT_ATOMS: atom_id res chain seq x y z
N MET A 1 19.56 -5.89 31.77
CA MET A 1 18.15 -6.21 31.44
C MET A 1 18.13 -7.10 30.22
N SER A 2 17.25 -8.10 30.15
CA SER A 2 17.05 -8.89 28.93
C SER A 2 15.56 -9.10 28.64
N ILE A 3 15.16 -8.85 27.39
CA ILE A 3 13.77 -8.92 26.90
C ILE A 3 13.72 -9.94 25.77
N HIS A 4 12.70 -10.80 25.78
CA HIS A 4 12.49 -11.82 24.76
C HIS A 4 11.11 -11.61 24.15
N PHE A 5 11.06 -11.48 22.83
CA PHE A 5 9.83 -11.35 22.06
C PHE A 5 9.41 -12.69 21.47
N SER A 6 8.11 -12.89 21.29
CA SER A 6 7.53 -14.13 20.74
C SER A 6 7.97 -14.42 19.29
N ASN A 7 8.41 -13.41 18.56
CA ASN A 7 8.93 -13.52 17.21
C ASN A 7 10.43 -13.91 17.14
N GLY A 8 11.06 -14.23 18.28
CA GLY A 8 12.46 -14.65 18.35
C GLY A 8 13.47 -13.51 18.50
N ILE A 9 13.03 -12.25 18.59
CA ILE A 9 13.92 -11.13 18.91
C ILE A 9 14.31 -11.19 20.39
N LYS A 10 15.61 -11.11 20.68
CA LYS A 10 16.16 -10.98 22.03
C LYS A 10 16.95 -9.69 22.13
N ILE A 11 16.69 -8.93 23.20
CA ILE A 11 17.39 -7.70 23.54
C ILE A 11 18.09 -7.91 24.88
N SER A 12 19.37 -7.55 24.98
CA SER A 12 20.12 -7.61 26.22
C SER A 12 21.05 -6.41 26.32
N GLY A 13 20.94 -5.65 27.41
CA GLY A 13 21.78 -4.47 27.66
C GLY A 13 21.50 -3.83 29.01
N ILE A 14 22.14 -2.70 29.28
CA ILE A 14 22.02 -1.94 30.54
C ILE A 14 21.10 -0.74 30.28
N VAL A 15 20.00 -0.62 31.03
CA VAL A 15 19.09 0.51 30.88
C VAL A 15 19.72 1.77 31.47
N ILE A 16 19.89 2.79 30.65
CA ILE A 16 20.44 4.08 31.07
C ILE A 16 19.36 5.14 31.23
N LYS A 17 18.26 5.04 30.48
CA LYS A 17 17.19 6.03 30.49
C LYS A 17 15.87 5.41 30.05
N THR A 18 14.79 5.82 30.70
CA THR A 18 13.44 5.51 30.23
C THR A 18 12.62 6.78 30.16
N HIS A 19 12.04 7.03 29.00
CA HIS A 19 11.06 8.09 28.79
C HIS A 19 9.65 7.54 28.99
N TYR A 20 8.87 8.22 29.82
CA TYR A 20 7.49 7.86 30.13
C TYR A 20 6.51 8.89 29.59
N ASN A 21 5.32 8.42 29.24
CA ASN A 21 4.11 9.24 29.18
C ASN A 21 3.15 8.74 30.24
N ASN A 22 2.91 9.57 31.26
CA ASN A 22 2.28 9.15 32.52
C ASN A 22 3.00 7.93 33.12
N ALA A 23 2.35 6.76 33.13
CA ALA A 23 2.89 5.50 33.65
C ALA A 23 3.36 4.52 32.57
N THR A 24 3.23 4.88 31.29
CA THR A 24 3.56 4.00 30.16
C THR A 24 4.95 4.34 29.62
N PRO A 25 5.89 3.38 29.56
CA PRO A 25 7.19 3.62 28.92
C PRO A 25 6.99 3.81 27.42
N LEU A 26 7.57 4.88 26.87
CA LEU A 26 7.56 5.17 25.43
C LEU A 26 8.88 4.82 24.76
N LEU A 27 10.00 5.02 25.46
CA LEU A 27 11.34 4.79 24.94
C LEU A 27 12.24 4.30 26.09
N ILE A 28 12.96 3.19 25.87
CA ILE A 28 13.98 2.70 26.79
C ILE A 28 15.32 2.73 26.06
N SER A 29 16.25 3.54 26.55
CA SER A 29 17.62 3.64 26.03
C SER A 29 18.51 2.66 26.78
N LEU A 30 19.26 1.84 26.05
CA LEU A 30 20.17 0.83 26.57
C LEU A 30 21.60 1.06 26.08
N GLU A 31 22.57 1.02 26.99
CA GLU A 31 23.99 0.90 26.67
C GLU A 31 24.44 -0.56 26.72
N ASP A 32 25.61 -0.86 26.13
CA ASP A 32 26.15 -2.21 26.00
C ASP A 32 25.08 -3.21 25.49
N CYS A 33 24.32 -2.76 24.48
CA CYS A 33 23.12 -3.44 24.03
C CYS A 33 23.39 -4.35 22.84
N SER A 34 22.88 -5.57 22.91
CA SER A 34 22.80 -6.51 21.79
C SER A 34 21.35 -6.81 21.47
N VAL A 35 21.03 -6.81 20.17
CA VAL A 35 19.73 -7.26 19.65
C VAL A 35 19.99 -8.38 18.68
N THR A 36 19.37 -9.53 18.90
CA THR A 36 19.51 -10.71 18.05
C THR A 36 18.15 -11.22 17.60
N LEU A 37 18.11 -11.78 16.39
CA LEU A 37 17.00 -12.59 15.90
C LEU A 37 17.56 -13.98 15.62
N ASN A 38 17.21 -14.96 16.45
CA ASN A 38 17.88 -16.25 16.50
C ASN A 38 19.41 -16.05 16.68
N ASP A 39 20.24 -16.53 15.74
CA ASP A 39 21.70 -16.41 15.78
C ASP A 39 22.25 -15.14 15.07
N GLN A 40 21.37 -14.31 14.50
CA GLN A 40 21.77 -13.12 13.75
C GLN A 40 21.74 -11.86 14.63
N PHE A 41 22.85 -11.12 14.67
CA PHE A 41 22.89 -9.79 15.28
C PHE A 41 22.18 -8.76 14.40
N LEU A 42 21.15 -8.12 14.97
CA LEU A 42 20.46 -6.95 14.42
C LEU A 42 21.02 -5.65 14.97
N PHE A 43 21.61 -5.68 16.15
CA PHE A 43 22.32 -4.55 16.77
C PHE A 43 23.45 -5.09 17.64
N ARG A 44 24.60 -4.42 17.62
CA ARG A 44 25.76 -4.78 18.45
C ARG A 44 26.15 -3.64 19.39
N PRO A 45 26.72 -3.96 20.57
CA PRO A 45 27.10 -2.95 21.55
C PRO A 45 28.00 -1.83 20.99
N GLU A 46 28.88 -2.16 20.04
CA GLU A 46 29.83 -1.21 19.46
C GLU A 46 29.16 -0.14 18.60
N TRP A 47 27.88 -0.31 18.25
CA TRP A 47 27.11 0.67 17.47
C TRP A 47 26.56 1.81 18.34
N GLY A 48 26.68 1.69 19.66
CA GLY A 48 26.33 2.73 20.62
C GLY A 48 25.06 2.42 21.41
N VAL A 49 24.35 3.48 21.79
CA VAL A 49 23.11 3.39 22.57
C VAL A 49 21.98 2.89 21.68
N TYR A 50 21.25 1.89 22.17
CA TYR A 50 20.06 1.36 21.51
C TYR A 50 18.79 1.94 22.13
N ASP A 51 17.93 2.52 21.32
CA ASP A 51 16.64 3.04 21.74
C ASP A 51 15.49 2.07 21.37
N LEU A 52 14.88 1.45 22.39
CA LEU A 52 13.71 0.59 22.25
C LEU A 52 12.42 1.42 22.33
N ALA A 53 11.78 1.66 21.20
CA ALA A 53 10.45 2.26 21.14
C ALA A 53 9.40 1.28 21.68
N CYS A 54 8.66 1.70 22.71
CA CYS A 54 7.67 0.90 23.42
C CYS A 54 6.27 1.29 22.95
N GLY A 55 5.67 0.48 22.08
CA GLY A 55 4.31 0.67 21.57
C GLY A 55 3.57 -0.65 21.41
N SER A 56 2.25 -0.64 21.56
CA SER A 56 1.42 -1.85 21.49
C SER A 56 0.79 -2.09 20.11
N ARG A 57 0.61 -1.03 19.31
CA ARG A 57 -0.07 -1.12 18.01
C ARG A 57 0.37 -0.01 17.07
N ILE A 58 0.72 -0.39 15.85
CA ILE A 58 0.91 0.52 14.73
C ILE A 58 -0.44 0.61 14.00
N VAL A 59 -1.07 1.77 14.00
CA VAL A 59 -2.37 1.98 13.35
C VAL A 59 -2.25 2.39 11.88
N SER A 60 -1.13 3.01 11.50
CA SER A 60 -0.76 3.34 10.13
C SER A 60 0.75 3.58 10.05
N VAL A 61 1.31 3.38 8.87
CA VAL A 61 2.68 3.79 8.52
C VAL A 61 2.62 4.65 7.27
N PHE A 62 3.37 5.75 7.27
CA PHE A 62 3.53 6.60 6.09
C PHE A 62 4.95 6.39 5.56
N GLY A 63 5.08 6.00 4.29
CA GLY A 63 6.36 5.64 3.66
C GLY A 63 7.23 6.85 3.28
N GLY A 64 7.29 7.88 4.12
CA GLY A 64 8.12 9.07 3.91
C GLY A 64 9.33 9.11 4.85
N PRO A 65 10.39 9.89 4.52
CA PRO A 65 11.47 10.17 5.46
C PRO A 65 10.93 10.92 6.68
N ALA A 66 11.46 10.60 7.87
CA ALA A 66 11.07 11.23 9.13
C ALA A 66 11.36 12.75 9.16
N ASP A 67 12.36 13.21 8.41
CA ASP A 67 12.65 14.62 8.18
C ASP A 67 12.96 14.84 6.69
N TRP A 68 12.00 15.42 5.97
CA TRP A 68 12.16 15.76 4.56
C TRP A 68 13.30 16.75 4.32
N THR A 69 13.49 17.73 5.20
CA THR A 69 14.50 18.78 5.04
C THR A 69 15.90 18.20 5.13
N ALA A 70 16.18 17.37 6.13
CA ALA A 70 17.47 16.69 6.27
C ALA A 70 17.71 15.67 5.16
N TYR A 71 16.67 14.94 4.75
CA TYR A 71 16.74 13.96 3.67
C TYR A 71 17.14 14.60 2.33
N TYR A 72 16.54 15.76 2.00
CA TYR A 72 16.84 16.45 0.75
C TYR A 72 18.18 17.22 0.78
N LYS A 73 18.67 17.66 1.95
CA LYS A 73 19.99 18.30 2.07
C LYS A 73 21.15 17.39 1.65
N ASN A 74 21.03 16.08 1.86
CA ASN A 74 22.09 15.10 1.56
C ASN A 74 21.90 14.37 0.23
N LYS A 75 20.80 14.60 -0.48
CA LYS A 75 20.67 14.11 -1.85
C LYS A 75 21.49 15.02 -2.75
N LYS A 76 22.65 14.54 -3.21
CA LYS A 76 23.18 14.99 -4.50
C LYS A 76 22.02 14.83 -5.48
N GLN A 77 21.62 15.94 -6.10
CA GLN A 77 20.69 15.93 -7.22
C GLN A 77 21.32 15.00 -8.25
N LYS A 78 20.89 13.73 -8.30
CA LYS A 78 21.31 12.83 -9.37
C LYS A 78 20.88 13.54 -10.64
N GLU A 79 21.85 13.88 -11.48
CA GLU A 79 21.63 14.40 -12.82
C GLU A 79 20.54 13.55 -13.49
N ASN A 80 19.36 14.15 -13.70
CA ASN A 80 18.32 13.77 -14.65
C ASN A 80 18.13 12.29 -14.97
N THR A 81 18.29 11.42 -13.99
CA THR A 81 17.83 10.05 -14.04
C THR A 81 16.89 9.90 -12.86
N ILE A 82 15.69 10.45 -13.06
CA ILE A 82 14.51 9.76 -12.58
C ILE A 82 14.63 8.38 -13.25
N SER A 83 15.24 7.43 -12.54
CA SER A 83 14.95 6.02 -12.74
C SER A 83 13.49 5.89 -12.35
N GLN A 84 12.60 6.36 -13.22
CA GLN A 84 11.24 5.89 -13.25
C GLN A 84 11.47 4.44 -13.64
N SER A 85 11.47 3.55 -12.65
CA SER A 85 11.21 2.15 -12.89
C SER A 85 9.82 2.12 -13.49
N SER A 86 9.71 2.32 -14.80
CA SER A 86 8.45 2.17 -15.47
C SER A 86 8.18 0.68 -15.41
N ASN A 87 7.15 0.29 -14.69
CA ASN A 87 6.64 -1.09 -14.75
C ASN A 87 6.02 -1.38 -16.13
N LEU A 88 6.09 -0.45 -17.08
CA LEU A 88 5.72 -0.61 -18.48
C LEU A 88 6.62 -1.66 -19.12
N THR A 89 6.02 -2.79 -19.44
CA THR A 89 6.55 -3.83 -20.31
C THR A 89 5.77 -3.81 -21.61
N GLU A 90 6.30 -4.38 -22.69
CA GLU A 90 5.51 -4.54 -23.93
C GLU A 90 4.24 -5.37 -23.70
N GLU A 91 4.27 -6.30 -22.74
CA GLU A 91 3.14 -7.16 -22.37
C GLU A 91 1.99 -6.38 -21.70
N ASN A 92 2.29 -5.36 -20.89
CA ASN A 92 1.26 -4.61 -20.16
C ASN A 92 0.98 -3.22 -20.75
N LYS A 93 1.66 -2.84 -21.84
CA LYS A 93 1.49 -1.55 -22.51
C LYS A 93 0.03 -1.31 -22.93
N SER A 94 -0.59 -2.31 -23.56
CA SER A 94 -1.97 -2.27 -24.02
C SER A 94 -2.99 -2.14 -22.88
N LEU A 95 -2.73 -2.77 -21.73
CA LEU A 95 -3.55 -2.59 -20.53
C LEU A 95 -3.38 -1.17 -19.95
N ASN A 96 -2.14 -0.67 -19.87
CA ASN A 96 -1.85 0.70 -19.42
C ASN A 96 -2.49 1.77 -20.31
N GLU A 97 -2.62 1.52 -21.61
CA GLU A 97 -3.38 2.40 -22.51
C GLU A 97 -4.86 2.48 -22.10
N LEU A 98 -5.50 1.36 -21.72
CA LEU A 98 -6.89 1.38 -21.23
C LEU A 98 -7.03 2.17 -19.93
N TYR A 99 -6.10 1.98 -18.98
CA TYR A 99 -6.05 2.79 -17.76
C TYR A 99 -5.89 4.28 -18.07
N SER A 100 -5.03 4.62 -19.04
CA SER A 100 -4.81 6.00 -19.45
C SER A 100 -6.07 6.61 -20.06
N MET A 101 -6.79 5.85 -20.90
CA MET A 101 -8.09 6.26 -21.45
C MET A 101 -9.13 6.53 -20.36
N VAL A 102 -9.32 5.58 -19.43
CA VAL A 102 -10.30 5.74 -18.33
C VAL A 102 -9.96 6.95 -17.45
N ARG A 103 -8.67 7.15 -17.16
CA ARG A 103 -8.20 8.33 -16.42
C ARG A 103 -8.52 9.63 -17.14
N GLU A 104 -8.20 9.72 -18.43
CA GLU A 104 -8.51 10.92 -19.22
C GLU A 104 -10.02 11.18 -19.30
N MET A 105 -10.82 10.13 -19.45
CA MET A 105 -12.28 10.22 -19.48
C MET A 105 -12.84 10.73 -18.17
N ARG A 106 -12.27 10.33 -17.03
CA ARG A 106 -12.64 10.84 -15.71
C ARG A 106 -12.26 12.30 -15.54
N GLU A 107 -11.02 12.66 -15.89
CA GLU A 107 -10.51 14.03 -15.75
C GLU A 107 -11.27 15.02 -16.65
N LYS A 108 -11.67 14.59 -17.85
CA LYS A 108 -12.47 15.39 -18.80
C LYS A 108 -13.98 15.29 -18.57
N ASN A 109 -14.43 14.53 -17.56
CA ASN A 109 -15.82 14.26 -17.25
C ASN A 109 -16.65 13.82 -18.48
N ILE A 110 -16.10 12.90 -19.27
CA ILE A 110 -16.74 12.33 -20.46
C ILE A 110 -18.03 11.57 -20.06
N GLU A 111 -19.00 11.55 -20.97
CA GLU A 111 -20.26 10.85 -20.80
C GLU A 111 -20.06 9.38 -20.42
N LYS A 112 -20.82 8.90 -19.42
CA LYS A 112 -20.64 7.56 -18.83
C LYS A 112 -20.83 6.41 -19.83
N LYS A 113 -21.63 6.62 -20.88
CA LYS A 113 -21.83 5.66 -21.96
C LYS A 113 -20.54 5.34 -22.75
N GLU A 114 -19.59 6.29 -22.79
CA GLU A 114 -18.34 6.12 -23.53
C GLU A 114 -17.38 5.14 -22.82
N TYR A 115 -17.67 4.75 -21.58
CA TYR A 115 -16.89 3.72 -20.86
C TYR A 115 -17.23 2.30 -21.33
N ILE A 116 -18.35 2.11 -22.04
CA ILE A 116 -18.84 0.79 -22.47
C ILE A 116 -17.89 0.13 -23.49
N PRO A 117 -17.41 0.82 -24.54
CA PRO A 117 -16.42 0.23 -25.45
C PRO A 117 -15.11 -0.14 -24.76
N VAL A 118 -14.68 0.66 -23.76
CA VAL A 118 -13.47 0.38 -22.98
C VAL A 118 -13.64 -0.87 -22.13
N LEU A 119 -14.81 -1.01 -21.49
CA LEU A 119 -15.18 -2.21 -20.74
C LEU A 119 -15.23 -3.47 -21.61
N GLU A 120 -15.76 -3.38 -22.82
CA GLU A 120 -15.78 -4.51 -23.76
C GLU A 120 -14.35 -4.93 -24.14
N LYS A 121 -13.48 -3.96 -24.44
CA LYS A 121 -12.06 -4.23 -24.71
C LYS A 121 -11.35 -4.83 -23.49
N LEU A 122 -11.65 -4.34 -22.29
CA LEU A 122 -11.13 -4.88 -21.04
C LEU A 122 -11.53 -6.35 -20.86
N ASN A 123 -12.81 -6.67 -20.97
CA ASN A 123 -13.31 -8.03 -20.78
C ASN A 123 -12.76 -9.01 -21.80
N ASN A 124 -12.49 -8.56 -23.03
CA ASN A 124 -11.95 -9.40 -24.10
C ASN A 124 -10.43 -9.64 -23.97
N SER A 125 -9.67 -8.62 -23.57
CA SER A 125 -8.21 -8.67 -23.58
C SER A 125 -7.59 -8.93 -22.22
N PHE A 126 -8.24 -8.50 -21.13
CA PHE A 126 -7.73 -8.58 -19.75
C PHE A 126 -8.84 -8.94 -18.74
N PRO A 127 -9.49 -10.12 -18.87
CA PRO A 127 -10.64 -10.49 -18.06
C PRO A 127 -10.35 -10.60 -16.54
N ASN A 128 -9.07 -10.70 -16.16
CA ASN A 128 -8.65 -10.82 -14.75
C ASN A 128 -8.28 -9.47 -14.11
N ASP A 129 -8.35 -8.35 -14.86
CA ASP A 129 -7.99 -7.03 -14.34
C ASP A 129 -9.16 -6.44 -13.53
N TRP A 130 -9.20 -6.81 -12.25
CA TRP A 130 -10.24 -6.39 -11.31
C TRP A 130 -10.23 -4.88 -11.03
N LEU A 131 -9.07 -4.24 -11.14
CA LEU A 131 -8.88 -2.85 -10.72
C LEU A 131 -9.47 -1.88 -11.74
N LEU A 132 -9.18 -2.05 -13.03
CA LEU A 132 -9.80 -1.22 -14.07
C LEU A 132 -11.30 -1.48 -14.18
N LEU A 133 -11.71 -2.73 -13.96
CA LEU A 133 -13.12 -3.11 -13.89
C LEU A 133 -13.84 -2.36 -12.76
N MET A 134 -13.22 -2.25 -11.58
CA MET A 134 -13.73 -1.49 -10.45
C MET A 134 -13.78 0.01 -10.71
N GLU A 135 -12.76 0.58 -11.36
CA GLU A 135 -12.72 2.00 -11.73
C GLU A 135 -13.86 2.35 -12.70
N ILE A 136 -14.11 1.51 -13.70
CA ILE A 136 -15.24 1.68 -14.62
C ILE A 136 -16.58 1.54 -13.87
N TYR A 137 -16.70 0.57 -12.96
CA TYR A 137 -17.90 0.40 -12.13
C TYR A 137 -18.23 1.67 -11.34
N GLU A 138 -17.26 2.26 -10.64
CA GLU A 138 -17.43 3.51 -9.91
C GLU A 138 -17.92 4.64 -10.83
N MET A 139 -17.38 4.72 -12.05
CA MET A 139 -17.76 5.77 -13.00
C MET A 139 -19.20 5.67 -13.50
N ILE A 140 -19.71 4.46 -13.72
CA ILE A 140 -21.02 4.25 -14.36
C ILE A 140 -22.15 3.94 -13.36
N LEU A 141 -21.83 3.63 -12.10
CA LEU A 141 -22.81 3.15 -11.11
C LEU A 141 -23.99 4.10 -10.88
N THR A 142 -23.75 5.41 -10.93
CA THR A 142 -24.76 6.44 -10.67
C THR A 142 -25.71 6.66 -11.85
N GLU A 143 -25.41 6.08 -13.01
CA GLU A 143 -26.11 6.35 -14.25
C GLU A 143 -27.26 5.35 -14.48
N LYS A 144 -28.51 5.83 -14.42
CA LYS A 144 -29.70 4.96 -14.46
C LYS A 144 -29.78 4.09 -15.71
N HIS A 145 -29.44 4.64 -16.87
CA HIS A 145 -29.50 3.92 -18.14
C HIS A 145 -28.40 2.86 -18.28
N LEU A 146 -27.36 2.91 -17.44
CA LEU A 146 -26.27 1.93 -17.38
C LEU A 146 -26.39 0.97 -16.20
N SER A 147 -27.47 1.03 -15.41
CA SER A 147 -27.70 0.18 -14.23
C SER A 147 -27.52 -1.31 -14.50
N LYS A 148 -28.00 -1.80 -15.66
CA LYS A 148 -27.79 -3.19 -16.08
C LYS A 148 -26.30 -3.51 -16.23
N LYS A 149 -25.53 -2.62 -16.86
CA LYS A 149 -24.08 -2.81 -17.05
C LYS A 149 -23.33 -2.73 -15.73
N ALA A 150 -23.68 -1.77 -14.86
CA ALA A 150 -23.11 -1.68 -13.52
C ALA A 150 -23.35 -2.97 -12.71
N MET A 151 -24.55 -3.56 -12.83
CA MET A 151 -24.88 -4.84 -12.20
C MET A 151 -24.06 -6.01 -12.78
N GLU A 152 -23.85 -6.06 -14.10
CA GLU A 152 -22.97 -7.04 -14.75
C GLU A 152 -21.54 -6.96 -14.19
N ILE A 153 -20.98 -5.75 -14.08
CA ILE A 153 -19.64 -5.56 -13.49
C ILE A 153 -19.61 -5.98 -12.02
N HIS A 154 -20.63 -5.61 -11.25
CA HIS A 154 -20.71 -5.99 -9.84
C HIS A 154 -20.70 -7.51 -9.67
N HIS A 155 -21.39 -8.23 -10.55
CA HIS A 155 -21.38 -9.69 -10.57
C HIS A 155 -19.99 -10.25 -10.87
N GLN A 156 -19.31 -9.75 -11.90
CA GLN A 156 -17.94 -10.16 -12.24
C GLN A 156 -16.97 -9.95 -11.07
N LEU A 157 -17.02 -8.81 -10.39
CA LEU A 157 -16.20 -8.54 -9.21
C LEU A 157 -16.51 -9.51 -8.06
N LYS A 158 -17.78 -9.91 -7.89
CA LYS A 158 -18.19 -10.91 -6.89
C LYS A 158 -17.73 -12.33 -7.25
N GLU A 159 -17.70 -12.69 -8.54
CA GLU A 159 -17.11 -13.95 -9.01
C GLU A 159 -15.59 -13.99 -8.78
N MET A 160 -14.89 -12.86 -8.97
CA MET A 160 -13.46 -12.76 -8.66
C MET A 160 -13.15 -12.91 -7.16
N ILE A 161 -14.09 -12.53 -6.29
CA ILE A 161 -14.00 -12.76 -4.85
C ILE A 161 -14.25 -14.25 -4.54
N SER A 162 -15.29 -14.86 -5.12
CA SER A 162 -15.67 -16.25 -4.82
C SER A 162 -14.64 -17.27 -5.31
N THR A 163 -13.90 -16.95 -6.37
CA THR A 163 -12.79 -17.75 -6.89
C THR A 163 -11.54 -17.73 -6.00
N GLY A 164 -11.51 -16.92 -4.93
CA GLY A 164 -10.45 -16.93 -3.93
C GLY A 164 -9.13 -16.33 -4.42
N THR A 165 -9.19 -15.35 -5.32
CA THR A 165 -7.98 -14.64 -5.78
C THR A 165 -7.28 -13.92 -4.62
N GLN A 166 -5.98 -13.68 -4.73
CA GLN A 166 -5.21 -12.91 -3.73
C GLN A 166 -5.74 -11.48 -3.50
N TYR A 167 -6.63 -11.01 -4.38
CA TYR A 167 -7.23 -9.68 -4.33
C TYR A 167 -8.61 -9.66 -3.68
N SER A 168 -9.18 -10.81 -3.28
CA SER A 168 -10.56 -10.93 -2.78
C SER A 168 -10.87 -9.90 -1.68
N ASP A 169 -10.02 -9.81 -0.66
CA ASP A 169 -10.18 -8.86 0.45
C ASP A 169 -10.11 -7.40 -0.01
N ILE A 170 -9.29 -7.10 -1.03
CA ILE A 170 -9.12 -5.74 -1.56
C ILE A 170 -10.33 -5.36 -2.41
N ILE A 171 -10.80 -6.28 -3.27
CA ILE A 171 -11.99 -6.08 -4.10
C ILE A 171 -13.21 -5.84 -3.20
N GLU A 172 -13.37 -6.64 -2.13
CA GLU A 172 -14.48 -6.48 -1.20
C GLU A 172 -14.44 -5.13 -0.49
N ARG A 173 -13.27 -4.69 -0.02
CA ARG A 173 -13.08 -3.35 0.56
C ARG A 173 -13.39 -2.25 -0.45
N GLY A 174 -12.91 -2.36 -1.69
CA GLY A 174 -13.19 -1.37 -2.73
C GLY A 174 -14.68 -1.22 -3.01
N LEU A 175 -15.41 -2.34 -3.12
CA LEU A 175 -16.87 -2.34 -3.25
C LEU A 175 -17.58 -1.70 -2.04
N ALA A 176 -17.07 -1.90 -0.82
CA ALA A 176 -17.61 -1.29 0.38
C ALA A 176 -17.42 0.24 0.36
N VAL A 177 -16.25 0.73 -0.07
CA VAL A 177 -15.97 2.16 -0.21
C VAL A 177 -16.90 2.82 -1.22
N ILE A 178 -17.07 2.22 -2.41
CA ILE A 178 -17.96 2.77 -3.45
C ILE A 178 -19.42 2.87 -2.96
N ARG A 179 -19.89 1.91 -2.16
CA ARG A 179 -21.25 1.94 -1.58
C ARG A 179 -21.43 3.01 -0.50
N SER A 180 -20.35 3.53 0.07
CA SER A 180 -20.37 4.51 1.16
C SER A 180 -20.25 5.96 0.69
N GLN A 181 -20.00 6.18 -0.61
CA GLN A 181 -20.01 7.50 -1.25
C GLN A 181 -21.44 7.92 -1.61
#